data_AF-A0A521NAV7-F1
#
_entry.id   AF-A0A521NAV7-F1
#
_cell.length_a   1.000
_cell.length_b   1.000
_cell.length_c   1.000
_cell.angle_alpha   90.00
_cell.angle_beta   90.00
_cell.angle_gamma   90.00
#
_symmetry.space_group_name_H-M   'P 1'
#
loop_
_entity.id
_entity.type
_entity.pdbx_description
1 polymer ?
#
loop_
_entity_poly.entity_id
_entity_poly.type
_entity_poly.pdbx_seq_one_letter_code
_entity_poly.pdbx_strand_id
1 'polypeptide(L)'
;MWPYLLVFIASILVDLLPFIGPPAWTVMVLLQVHYGLNIWWVLVAGVIGSTLGRYTLSKYMPWLSDRYIKADKNADLKFIGDKLSRKSWQIQLFVLVYTLTPMSSTPIFTAAGMARIPSIRIIPAFFVGKFVSDMVMVMAGDYVVQNSRSIFEGLLTWQSILTILPGLLIIAGPLFIDWRVLLEEKKFRLNFHIWK
;
A
#
# COMPACT_ATOMS: atom_id res chain seq x y z
N MET A 1 18.35 2.11 21.05
CA MET A 1 17.13 2.94 21.00
C MET A 1 17.12 3.90 19.81
N TRP A 2 18.20 4.63 19.52
CA TRP A 2 18.28 5.54 18.37
C TRP A 2 17.97 4.91 16.98
N PRO A 3 18.24 3.62 16.69
CA PRO A 3 17.88 3.06 15.37
C PRO A 3 16.37 2.96 15.16
N TYR A 4 15.59 2.71 16.22
CA TYR A 4 14.14 2.71 16.15
C TYR A 4 13.57 4.12 15.92
N LEU A 5 14.25 5.14 16.44
CA LEU A 5 13.92 6.53 16.13
C LEU A 5 14.18 6.84 14.66
N LEU A 6 15.25 6.31 14.07
CA LEU A 6 15.49 6.42 12.64
C LEU A 6 14.40 5.73 11.82
N VAL A 7 13.96 4.52 12.20
CA VAL A 7 12.83 3.84 11.55
C VAL A 7 11.59 4.72 11.58
N PHE A 8 11.28 5.30 12.73
CA PHE A 8 10.13 6.19 12.91
C PHE A 8 10.24 7.43 12.01
N ILE A 9 11.36 8.17 12.08
CA ILE A 9 11.58 9.39 11.30
C ILE A 9 11.58 9.09 9.80
N ALA A 10 12.27 8.05 9.35
CA ALA A 10 12.34 7.70 7.95
C ALA A 10 10.96 7.29 7.41
N SER A 11 10.16 6.57 8.20
CA SER A 11 8.79 6.21 7.84
C SER A 11 7.89 7.44 7.72
N ILE A 12 8.05 8.44 8.60
CA ILE A 12 7.37 9.74 8.46
C ILE A 12 7.77 10.40 7.14
N LEU A 13 9.08 10.56 6.90
CA LEU A 13 9.59 11.30 5.74
C LEU A 13 9.09 10.73 4.42
N VAL A 14 9.10 9.40 4.30
CA VAL A 14 8.63 8.69 3.12
C VAL A 14 7.13 8.91 2.88
N ASP A 15 6.31 8.77 3.91
CA ASP A 15 4.85 8.91 3.77
C ASP A 15 4.36 10.36 3.82
N LEU A 16 5.24 11.31 4.13
CA LEU A 16 5.00 12.73 4.00
C LEU A 16 4.99 13.17 2.53
N LEU A 17 5.63 12.42 1.62
CA LEU A 17 5.74 12.82 0.22
C LEU A 17 4.38 12.73 -0.51
N PRO A 18 4.00 13.78 -1.28
CA PRO A 18 2.74 13.78 -2.03
C PRO A 18 2.84 13.07 -3.38
N PHE A 19 4.01 12.53 -3.73
CA PHE A 19 4.28 11.77 -4.94
C PHE A 19 4.75 10.35 -4.61
N ILE A 20 4.85 9.49 -5.62
CA ILE A 20 5.23 8.08 -5.44
C ILE A 20 6.68 8.03 -4.95
N GLY A 21 6.85 7.66 -3.68
CA GLY A 21 8.13 7.38 -3.05
C GLY A 21 8.32 5.88 -2.78
N PRO A 22 9.48 5.47 -2.26
CA PRO A 22 9.68 4.10 -1.79
C PRO A 22 8.61 3.77 -0.73
N PRO A 23 8.05 2.56 -0.66
CA PRO A 23 7.10 2.21 0.40
C PRO A 23 7.78 2.22 1.78
N ALA A 24 7.09 2.67 2.84
CA ALA A 24 7.69 2.73 4.19
C ALA A 24 8.27 1.39 4.69
N TRP A 25 7.64 0.26 4.35
CA TRP A 25 8.14 -1.08 4.73
C TRP A 25 9.54 -1.36 4.16
N THR A 26 9.91 -0.78 3.01
CA THR A 26 11.24 -0.99 2.43
C THR A 26 12.33 -0.40 3.33
N VAL A 27 12.08 0.78 3.89
CA VAL A 27 13.00 1.44 4.82
C VAL A 27 13.01 0.72 6.16
N MET A 28 11.85 0.19 6.60
CA MET A 28 11.76 -0.66 7.80
C MET A 28 12.65 -1.90 7.67
N VAL A 29 12.52 -2.67 6.59
CA VAL A 29 13.35 -3.87 6.34
C VAL A 29 14.82 -3.51 6.26
N LEU A 30 15.17 -2.47 5.50
CA LEU A 30 16.57 -2.05 5.33
C LEU A 30 17.22 -1.75 6.69
N LEU A 31 16.57 -0.93 7.51
CA LEU A 31 17.08 -0.56 8.84
C LEU A 31 17.04 -1.74 9.82
N GLN A 32 16.02 -2.59 9.72
CA GLN A 32 15.90 -3.80 10.53
C GLN A 32 17.07 -4.75 10.29
N VAL A 33 17.36 -5.05 9.03
CA VAL A 33 18.46 -5.93 8.62
C VAL A 33 19.81 -5.30 8.96
N HIS A 34 20.01 -4.02 8.62
CA HIS A 34 21.29 -3.35 8.80
C HIS A 34 21.71 -3.25 10.28
N TYR A 35 20.76 -2.98 11.17
CA TYR A 35 21.02 -2.82 12.61
C TYR A 35 20.64 -4.05 13.46
N GLY A 36 20.19 -5.15 12.84
CA GLY A 36 19.74 -6.36 13.56
C GLY A 36 18.59 -6.09 14.54
N LEU A 37 17.64 -5.25 14.16
CA LEU A 37 16.58 -4.79 15.06
C LEU A 37 15.49 -5.85 15.25
N ASN A 38 14.90 -5.88 16.43
CA ASN A 38 13.68 -6.65 16.67
C ASN A 38 12.52 -6.13 15.78
N ILE A 39 11.94 -7.04 14.99
CA ILE A 39 10.90 -6.76 13.98
C ILE A 39 9.67 -6.09 14.60
N TRP A 40 9.20 -6.53 15.76
CA TRP A 40 7.99 -5.97 16.38
C TRP A 40 8.14 -4.50 16.75
N TRP A 41 9.31 -4.12 17.28
CA TRP A 41 9.60 -2.72 17.60
C TRP A 41 9.81 -1.87 16.35
N VAL A 42 10.37 -2.45 15.27
CA VAL A 42 10.44 -1.79 13.95
C VAL A 42 9.04 -1.55 13.41
N LEU A 43 8.14 -2.53 13.49
CA LEU A 43 6.75 -2.40 13.03
C LEU A 43 6.00 -1.33 13.80
N VAL A 44 6.08 -1.32 15.13
CA VAL A 44 5.41 -0.30 15.95
C VAL A 44 5.94 1.09 15.61
N ALA A 45 7.26 1.29 15.61
CA ALA A 45 7.87 2.58 15.29
C ALA A 45 7.56 3.01 13.85
N GLY A 46 7.71 2.11 12.89
CA GLY A 46 7.50 2.38 11.48
C GLY A 46 6.06 2.68 11.12
N VAL A 47 5.10 1.89 11.64
CA VAL A 47 3.66 2.07 11.34
C VAL A 47 3.12 3.35 11.99
N ILE A 48 3.54 3.67 13.23
CA ILE A 48 3.18 4.95 13.85
C ILE A 48 3.77 6.11 13.04
N GLY A 49 5.06 6.03 12.65
CA GLY A 49 5.71 7.05 11.83
C GLY A 49 5.02 7.23 10.48
N SER A 50 4.75 6.14 9.77
CA SER A 50 4.00 6.10 8.51
C SER A 50 2.62 6.76 8.64
N THR A 51 1.87 6.40 9.68
CA THR A 51 0.53 6.95 9.94
C THR A 51 0.57 8.44 10.23
N LEU A 52 1.58 8.91 10.98
CA LEU A 52 1.80 10.34 11.21
C LEU A 52 2.20 11.07 9.92
N GLY A 53 3.02 10.45 9.06
CA GLY A 53 3.33 10.97 7.73
C GLY A 53 2.06 11.19 6.90
N ARG A 54 1.19 10.16 6.83
CA ARG A 54 -0.10 10.24 6.12
C ARG A 54 -1.10 11.21 6.73
N TYR A 55 -1.13 11.31 8.05
CA TYR A 55 -1.93 12.32 8.74
C TYR A 55 -1.47 13.73 8.37
N THR A 56 -0.16 13.99 8.42
CA THR A 56 0.43 15.28 8.08
C THR A 56 0.21 15.61 6.60
N LEU A 57 0.41 14.65 5.70
CA LEU A 57 0.07 14.73 4.28
C LEU A 57 -1.37 15.19 4.07
N SER A 58 -2.33 14.52 4.72
CA SER A 58 -3.76 14.88 4.63
C SER A 58 -4.05 16.30 5.10
N LYS A 59 -3.24 16.85 6.02
CA LYS A 59 -3.44 18.18 6.60
C LYS A 59 -2.89 19.30 5.73
N TYR A 60 -1.71 19.12 5.13
CA TYR A 60 -1.12 20.16 4.28
C TYR A 60 -1.61 20.08 2.82
N MET A 61 -2.17 18.94 2.39
CA MET A 61 -2.64 18.77 1.02
C MET A 61 -3.74 19.75 0.59
N PRO A 62 -4.75 20.09 1.42
CA PRO A 62 -5.70 21.16 1.09
C PRO A 62 -5.02 22.49 0.75
N TRP A 63 -4.00 22.88 1.55
CA TRP A 63 -3.24 24.11 1.31
C TRP A 63 -2.46 24.04 -0.01
N LEU A 64 -1.86 22.90 -0.32
CA LEU A 64 -1.17 22.69 -1.59
C LEU A 64 -2.15 22.77 -2.77
N SER A 65 -3.33 22.15 -2.63
CA SER A 65 -4.40 22.18 -3.62
C SER A 65 -4.88 23.61 -3.86
N ASP A 66 -5.11 24.39 -2.81
CA ASP A 66 -5.55 25.79 -2.92
C ASP A 66 -4.53 26.69 -3.62
N ARG A 67 -3.24 26.39 -3.47
CA ARG A 67 -2.15 27.17 -4.08
C ARG A 67 -1.90 26.84 -5.56
N TYR A 68 -2.04 25.57 -5.95
CA TYR A 68 -1.59 25.11 -7.28
C TYR A 68 -2.72 24.64 -8.21
N ILE A 69 -3.90 24.32 -7.69
CA ILE A 69 -5.05 23.86 -8.48
C ILE A 69 -6.02 25.04 -8.70
N LYS A 70 -6.66 25.09 -9.88
CA LYS A 70 -7.68 26.09 -10.21
C LYS A 70 -8.85 26.04 -9.22
N ALA A 71 -9.41 27.20 -8.88
CA ALA A 71 -10.51 27.34 -7.92
C ALA A 71 -11.71 26.44 -8.27
N ASP A 72 -12.14 26.42 -9.53
CA ASP A 72 -13.27 25.58 -9.97
C ASP A 72 -13.01 24.09 -9.74
N LYS A 73 -11.77 23.64 -9.96
CA LYS A 73 -11.39 22.24 -9.73
C LYS A 73 -11.26 21.91 -8.24
N ASN A 74 -10.80 22.84 -7.43
CA ASN A 74 -10.86 22.68 -5.98
C ASN A 74 -12.30 22.60 -5.46
N ALA A 75 -13.22 23.37 -6.04
CA ALA A 75 -14.64 23.29 -5.72
C ALA A 75 -15.24 21.92 -6.10
N ASP A 76 -14.94 21.41 -7.30
CA ASP A 76 -15.33 20.06 -7.75
C ASP A 76 -14.81 18.98 -6.77
N LEU A 77 -13.53 19.04 -6.40
CA LEU A 77 -12.89 18.09 -5.48
C LEU A 77 -13.51 18.13 -4.09
N LYS A 78 -13.79 19.33 -3.56
CA LYS A 78 -14.46 19.51 -2.28
C LYS A 78 -15.88 18.93 -2.30
N PHE A 79 -16.64 19.18 -3.37
CA PHE A 79 -17.99 18.62 -3.54
C PHE A 79 -17.98 17.08 -3.51
N ILE A 80 -17.02 16.46 -4.22
CA ILE A 80 -16.83 15.00 -4.19
C ILE A 80 -16.48 14.52 -2.77
N GLY A 81 -15.54 15.20 -2.11
CA GLY A 81 -15.14 14.88 -0.74
C GLY A 81 -16.28 14.95 0.26
N ASP A 82 -17.12 15.98 0.17
CA ASP A 82 -18.29 16.16 1.04
C ASP A 82 -19.34 15.05 0.82
N LYS A 83 -19.55 14.64 -0.45
CA LYS A 83 -20.47 13.55 -0.80
C LYS A 83 -19.97 12.19 -0.30
N LEU A 84 -18.70 11.88 -0.51
CA LEU A 84 -18.07 10.64 -0.04
C LEU A 84 -18.04 10.58 1.48
N SER A 85 -17.74 11.71 2.13
CA SER A 85 -17.63 11.80 3.58
C SER A 85 -18.90 11.32 4.29
N ARG A 86 -20.10 11.51 3.72
CA ARG A 86 -21.38 11.10 4.36
C ARG A 86 -21.44 9.64 4.82
N LYS A 87 -20.68 8.73 4.20
CA LYS A 87 -20.66 7.30 4.55
C LYS A 87 -19.29 6.88 5.09
N SER A 88 -18.94 7.34 6.29
CA SER A 88 -17.62 7.12 6.92
C SER A 88 -17.17 5.66 6.95
N TRP A 89 -18.08 4.71 7.21
CA TRP A 89 -17.76 3.27 7.19
C TRP A 89 -17.27 2.77 5.82
N GLN A 90 -17.88 3.25 4.73
CA GLN A 90 -17.47 2.83 3.38
C GLN A 90 -16.07 3.33 3.02
N ILE A 91 -15.73 4.57 3.45
CA ILE A 91 -14.37 5.10 3.29
C ILE A 91 -13.38 4.25 4.07
N GLN A 92 -13.68 3.93 5.33
CA GLN A 92 -12.80 3.09 6.15
C GLN A 92 -12.61 1.70 5.55
N LEU A 93 -13.68 1.05 5.09
CA LEU A 93 -13.59 -0.26 4.45
C LEU A 93 -12.75 -0.19 3.16
N PHE A 94 -12.98 0.82 2.32
CA PHE A 94 -12.21 1.02 1.10
C PHE A 94 -10.72 1.23 1.38
N VAL A 95 -10.39 2.10 2.34
CA VAL A 95 -9.01 2.38 2.75
C VAL A 95 -8.34 1.14 3.33
N LEU A 96 -9.06 0.37 4.16
CA LEU A 96 -8.55 -0.86 4.74
C LEU A 96 -8.21 -1.87 3.64
N VAL A 97 -9.18 -2.19 2.79
CA VAL A 97 -8.98 -3.14 1.67
C VAL A 97 -7.85 -2.69 0.78
N TYR A 98 -7.82 -1.40 0.41
CA TYR A 98 -6.76 -0.86 -0.44
C TYR A 98 -5.37 -0.96 0.22
N THR A 99 -5.26 -0.63 1.52
CA THR A 99 -3.96 -0.66 2.22
C THR A 99 -3.43 -2.09 2.42
N LEU A 100 -4.33 -3.08 2.47
CA LEU A 100 -3.96 -4.49 2.49
C LEU A 100 -3.45 -4.99 1.12
N THR A 101 -3.75 -4.28 0.03
CA THR A 101 -3.13 -4.55 -1.26
C THR A 101 -1.72 -3.96 -1.31
N PRO A 102 -0.79 -4.52 -2.12
CA PRO A 102 0.56 -3.96 -2.31
C PRO A 102 0.58 -2.64 -3.11
N MET A 103 -0.56 -1.94 -3.21
CA MET A 103 -0.65 -0.66 -3.92
C MET A 103 -0.11 0.51 -3.08
N SER A 104 0.42 1.52 -3.76
CA SER A 104 0.88 2.75 -3.09
C SER A 104 -0.30 3.48 -2.46
N SER A 105 -0.23 3.79 -1.16
CA SER A 105 -1.25 4.60 -0.48
C SER A 105 -1.18 6.09 -0.81
N THR A 106 -0.11 6.56 -1.48
CA THR A 106 0.08 7.99 -1.79
C THR A 106 -1.03 8.61 -2.64
N PRO A 107 -1.47 8.00 -3.76
CA PRO A 107 -2.53 8.58 -4.57
C PRO A 107 -3.84 8.77 -3.79
N ILE A 108 -4.20 7.80 -2.94
CA ILE A 108 -5.41 7.89 -2.12
C ILE A 108 -5.31 9.02 -1.11
N PHE A 109 -4.24 9.08 -0.33
CA PHE A 109 -4.09 10.12 0.69
C PHE A 109 -3.97 11.51 0.09
N THR A 110 -3.32 11.63 -1.06
CA THR A 110 -3.23 12.89 -1.81
C THR A 110 -4.60 13.31 -2.31
N ALA A 111 -5.32 12.43 -3.03
CA ALA A 111 -6.65 12.74 -3.54
C ALA A 111 -7.66 13.05 -2.42
N ALA A 112 -7.65 12.25 -1.34
CA ALA A 112 -8.50 12.46 -0.18
C ALA A 112 -8.17 13.77 0.55
N GLY A 113 -6.88 14.12 0.65
CA GLY A 113 -6.43 15.39 1.20
C GLY A 113 -6.87 16.58 0.36
N MET A 114 -6.70 16.52 -0.97
CA MET A 114 -7.19 17.56 -1.90
C MET A 114 -8.73 17.72 -1.83
N ALA A 115 -9.45 16.60 -1.70
CA ALA A 115 -10.89 16.57 -1.51
C ALA A 115 -11.33 16.95 -0.08
N ARG A 116 -10.40 17.29 0.82
CA ARG A 116 -10.65 17.72 2.20
C ARG A 116 -11.43 16.70 3.04
N ILE A 117 -11.27 15.41 2.75
CA ILE A 117 -11.89 14.34 3.54
C ILE A 117 -11.25 14.36 4.95
N PRO A 118 -12.06 14.38 6.03
CA PRO A 118 -11.51 14.40 7.38
C PRO A 118 -10.60 13.20 7.64
N SER A 119 -9.36 13.43 8.07
CA SER A 119 -8.34 12.39 8.27
C SER A 119 -8.81 11.27 9.22
N ILE A 120 -9.66 11.60 10.20
CA ILE A 120 -10.24 10.63 11.14
C ILE A 120 -11.08 9.54 10.44
N ARG A 121 -11.59 9.81 9.23
CA ARG A 121 -12.36 8.85 8.42
C ARG A 121 -11.48 7.88 7.63
N ILE A 122 -10.17 8.10 7.58
CA ILE A 122 -9.22 7.33 6.76
C ILE A 122 -8.15 6.69 7.65
N ILE A 123 -7.58 7.45 8.58
CA ILE A 123 -6.41 7.08 9.38
C ILE A 123 -6.59 5.81 10.21
N PRO A 124 -7.71 5.55 10.91
CA PRO A 124 -7.85 4.33 11.70
C PRO A 124 -7.79 3.06 10.84
N ALA A 125 -8.49 3.07 9.70
CA ALA A 125 -8.48 1.95 8.75
C ALA A 125 -7.10 1.79 8.11
N PHE A 126 -6.46 2.90 7.74
CA PHE A 126 -5.09 2.89 7.22
C PHE A 126 -4.12 2.31 8.24
N PHE A 127 -4.16 2.72 9.50
CA PHE A 127 -3.27 2.23 10.56
C PHE A 127 -3.34 0.70 10.69
N VAL A 128 -4.56 0.14 10.74
CA VAL A 128 -4.76 -1.31 10.83
C VAL A 128 -4.26 -2.01 9.58
N GLY A 129 -4.66 -1.54 8.39
CA GLY A 129 -4.23 -2.13 7.13
C GLY A 129 -2.72 -2.05 6.94
N LYS A 130 -2.11 -0.93 7.32
CA LYS A 130 -0.67 -0.66 7.22
C LYS A 130 0.11 -1.55 8.16
N PHE A 131 -0.38 -1.76 9.39
CA PHE A 131 0.23 -2.70 10.33
C PHE A 131 0.27 -4.12 9.75
N VAL A 132 -0.86 -4.62 9.25
CA VAL A 132 -0.94 -5.96 8.68
C VAL A 132 -0.06 -6.09 7.43
N SER A 133 -0.15 -5.13 6.52
CA SER A 133 0.61 -5.12 5.26
C SER A 133 2.11 -5.02 5.53
N ASP A 134 2.56 -4.10 6.37
CA ASP A 134 3.98 -3.95 6.71
C ASP A 134 4.50 -5.13 7.52
N MET A 135 3.68 -5.75 8.38
CA MET A 135 4.06 -6.98 9.07
C MET A 135 4.38 -8.09 8.08
N VAL A 136 3.50 -8.35 7.11
CA VAL A 136 3.74 -9.36 6.07
C VAL A 136 4.99 -9.03 5.27
N MET A 137 5.13 -7.77 4.83
CA MET A 137 6.27 -7.36 3.99
C MET A 137 7.61 -7.37 4.72
N VAL A 138 7.63 -6.95 5.98
CA VAL A 138 8.86 -6.93 6.79
C VAL A 138 9.30 -8.35 7.15
N MET A 139 8.37 -9.21 7.54
CA MET A 139 8.68 -10.63 7.83
C MET A 139 9.13 -11.37 6.56
N ALA A 140 8.48 -11.13 5.43
CA ALA A 140 8.91 -11.68 4.15
C ALA A 140 10.30 -11.17 3.76
N GLY A 141 10.58 -9.88 3.94
CA GLY A 141 11.89 -9.28 3.67
C GLY A 141 13.01 -9.89 4.53
N ASP A 142 12.78 -10.02 5.83
CA ASP A 142 13.72 -10.65 6.76
C ASP A 142 13.99 -12.12 6.40
N TYR A 143 12.93 -12.88 6.09
CA TYR A 143 13.04 -14.27 5.63
C TYR A 143 13.89 -14.39 4.36
N VAL A 144 13.64 -13.54 3.36
CA VAL A 144 14.39 -13.54 2.09
C VAL A 144 15.87 -13.22 2.32
N VAL A 145 16.18 -12.27 3.22
CA VAL A 145 17.57 -11.90 3.51
C VAL A 145 18.32 -13.03 4.21
N GLN A 146 17.72 -13.63 5.24
CA GLN A 146 18.33 -14.73 6.00
C GLN A 146 18.50 -15.99 5.15
N ASN A 147 17.56 -16.25 4.25
CA ASN A 147 17.57 -17.40 3.36
C ASN A 147 18.10 -17.06 1.97
N SER A 148 18.77 -15.93 1.79
CA SER A 148 19.18 -15.47 0.45
C SER A 148 20.01 -16.52 -0.29
N ARG A 149 21.02 -17.13 0.37
CA ARG A 149 21.83 -18.20 -0.24
C ARG A 149 21.01 -19.43 -0.62
N SER A 150 20.14 -19.92 0.27
CA SER A 150 19.33 -21.11 0.00
C SER A 150 18.22 -20.86 -1.02
N ILE A 151 17.67 -19.63 -1.06
CA ILE A 151 16.73 -19.21 -2.10
C ILE A 151 17.45 -19.16 -3.44
N PHE A 152 18.60 -18.47 -3.55
CA PHE A 152 19.33 -18.34 -4.82
C PHE A 152 19.81 -19.70 -5.37
N GLU A 153 20.29 -20.61 -4.52
CA GLU A 153 20.68 -21.97 -4.91
C GLU A 153 19.45 -22.86 -5.20
N GLY A 154 18.34 -22.60 -4.50
CA GLY A 154 17.08 -23.34 -4.60
C GLY A 154 16.08 -22.83 -5.65
N LEU A 155 16.36 -21.72 -6.35
CA LEU A 155 15.43 -21.14 -7.32
C LEU A 155 15.04 -22.12 -8.45
N LEU A 156 15.93 -23.07 -8.77
CA LEU A 156 15.71 -24.12 -9.77
C LEU A 156 15.21 -25.45 -9.18
N THR A 157 14.91 -25.51 -7.88
CA THR A 157 14.36 -26.72 -7.25
C THR A 157 12.85 -26.81 -7.47
N TRP A 158 12.33 -28.03 -7.55
CA TRP A 158 10.90 -28.30 -7.75
C TRP A 158 9.98 -27.61 -6.71
N GLN A 159 10.46 -27.42 -5.48
CA GLN A 159 9.76 -26.73 -4.41
C GLN A 159 9.59 -25.22 -4.68
N SER A 160 10.58 -24.58 -5.31
CA SER A 160 10.53 -23.17 -5.71
C SER A 160 9.57 -22.97 -6.88
N ILE A 161 9.54 -23.92 -7.82
CA ILE A 161 8.54 -23.92 -8.89
C ILE A 161 7.13 -23.99 -8.27
N LEU A 162 6.87 -24.90 -7.34
CA LEU A 162 5.56 -25.03 -6.68
C LEU A 162 5.12 -23.79 -5.88
N THR A 163 6.06 -22.95 -5.42
CA THR A 163 5.74 -21.70 -4.70
C THR A 163 5.59 -20.50 -5.62
N ILE A 164 6.32 -20.45 -6.73
CA ILE A 164 6.23 -19.37 -7.74
C ILE A 164 5.03 -19.59 -8.68
N LEU A 165 4.71 -20.85 -9.03
CA LEU A 165 3.64 -21.19 -9.97
C LEU A 165 2.28 -20.61 -9.56
N PRO A 166 1.83 -20.71 -8.30
CA PRO A 166 0.56 -20.13 -7.87
C PRO A 166 0.53 -18.62 -8.04
N GLY A 167 1.64 -17.93 -7.70
CA GLY A 167 1.76 -16.48 -7.90
C GLY A 167 1.65 -16.10 -9.37
N LEU A 168 2.37 -16.82 -10.25
CA LEU A 168 2.27 -16.65 -11.70
C LEU A 168 0.86 -16.93 -12.23
N LEU A 169 0.21 -17.99 -11.76
CA LEU A 169 -1.16 -18.34 -12.15
C LEU A 169 -2.18 -17.30 -11.70
N ILE A 170 -2.01 -16.68 -10.54
CA ILE A 170 -2.88 -15.58 -10.08
C ILE A 170 -2.70 -14.35 -10.95
N ILE A 171 -1.46 -14.04 -11.36
CA ILE A 171 -1.17 -12.88 -12.22
C ILE A 171 -1.63 -13.12 -13.65
N ALA A 172 -1.35 -14.31 -14.20
CA ALA A 172 -1.58 -14.63 -15.61
C ALA A 172 -2.99 -15.19 -15.87
N GLY A 173 -3.60 -15.88 -14.91
CA GLY A 173 -4.93 -16.47 -15.00
C GLY A 173 -6.01 -15.51 -15.52
N PRO A 174 -6.11 -14.28 -15.00
CA PRO A 174 -7.01 -13.24 -15.51
C PRO A 174 -6.89 -12.95 -17.01
N LEU A 175 -5.70 -13.11 -17.60
CA LEU A 175 -5.49 -12.87 -19.03
C LEU A 175 -6.16 -13.93 -19.90
N PHE A 176 -6.31 -15.14 -19.36
CA PHE A 176 -6.93 -16.26 -20.07
C PHE A 176 -8.44 -16.34 -19.83
N ILE A 177 -9.02 -15.49 -18.99
CA ILE A 177 -10.47 -15.47 -18.75
C ILE A 177 -11.16 -14.68 -19.85
N ASP A 178 -12.16 -15.29 -20.49
CA ASP A 178 -13.08 -14.58 -21.38
C ASP A 178 -14.06 -13.75 -20.55
N TRP A 179 -13.64 -12.52 -20.24
CA TRP A 179 -14.41 -11.60 -19.39
C TRP A 179 -15.80 -11.28 -19.97
N ARG A 180 -15.97 -11.31 -21.30
CA ARG A 180 -17.26 -11.02 -21.92
C ARG A 180 -18.24 -12.15 -21.65
N VAL A 181 -17.85 -13.40 -21.90
CA VAL A 181 -18.68 -14.58 -21.60
C VAL A 181 -18.91 -14.74 -20.09
N LEU A 182 -17.91 -14.44 -19.27
CA LEU A 182 -18.04 -14.52 -17.81
C LEU A 182 -19.02 -13.48 -17.25
N LEU A 183 -18.98 -12.24 -17.73
CA LEU A 183 -19.80 -11.15 -17.19
C LEU A 183 -21.19 -11.05 -17.82
N GLU A 184 -21.33 -11.32 -19.12
CA GLU A 184 -22.61 -11.20 -19.84
C GLU A 184 -23.43 -12.49 -19.75
N GLU A 185 -22.80 -13.64 -19.99
CA GLU A 185 -23.49 -14.95 -20.02
C GLU A 185 -23.43 -15.70 -18.69
N LYS A 186 -22.66 -15.19 -17.70
CA LYS A 186 -22.38 -15.85 -16.41
C LYS A 186 -21.78 -17.25 -16.55
N LYS A 187 -21.04 -17.50 -17.64
CA LYS A 187 -20.38 -18.78 -17.94
C LYS A 187 -18.87 -18.61 -17.89
N PHE A 188 -18.19 -19.52 -17.20
CA PHE A 188 -16.72 -19.50 -17.14
C PHE A 188 -16.13 -20.14 -18.41
N ARG A 189 -15.39 -19.35 -19.19
CA ARG A 189 -14.66 -19.80 -20.39
C ARG A 189 -13.24 -19.25 -20.35
N LEU A 190 -12.28 -20.10 -20.69
CA LEU A 190 -10.88 -19.72 -20.88
C LEU A 190 -10.56 -19.57 -22.37
N ASN A 191 -9.86 -18.50 -22.72
CA ASN A 191 -9.33 -18.25 -24.06
C ASN A 191 -7.80 -18.16 -23.99
N PHE A 192 -7.13 -19.12 -24.63
CA PHE A 192 -5.66 -19.19 -24.68
C PHE A 192 -5.07 -18.51 -25.94
N HIS A 193 -5.91 -18.05 -26.87
CA HIS A 193 -5.52 -17.31 -28.07
C HIS A 193 -5.40 -15.80 -27.75
N ILE A 194 -4.40 -15.47 -26.92
CA ILE A 194 -4.12 -14.09 -26.48
C ILE A 194 -3.09 -13.38 -27.37
N TRP A 195 -2.33 -14.13 -28.18
CA TRP A 195 -1.32 -13.60 -29.10
C TRP A 195 -1.92 -13.40 -30.49
N LYS A 196 -1.39 -12.40 -31.20
CA LYS A 196 -1.83 -12.02 -32.55
C LYS A 196 -1.13 -12.84 -33.62
#